data_AF-A0A9E1T1Y7-F1
#
_entry.id   AF-A0A9E1T1Y7-F1
#
_cell.length_a   1.000
_cell.length_b   1.000
_cell.length_c   1.000
_cell.angle_alpha   90.00
_cell.angle_beta   90.00
_cell.angle_gamma   90.00
#
_symmetry.space_group_name_H-M   'P 1'
#
loop_
_entity.id
_entity.type
_entity.pdbx_description
1 polymer ?
#
loop_
_entity_poly.entity_id
_entity_poly.type
_entity_poly.pdbx_seq_one_letter_code
_entity_poly.pdbx_strand_id
1 'polypeptide(L)' 'MKNLKLCSLPLPHRKSLPFEFYWQNSIFTQEKKRIFTDQWLGLGRADRLMFPGEYEALELCGQAL' A
#
# COMPACT_ATOMS: atom_id res chain seq x y z
N MET A 1 -11.30 -17.01 -5.32
CA MET A 1 -10.25 -16.20 -5.96
C MET A 1 -9.95 -16.72 -7.36
N LYS A 2 -10.91 -16.60 -8.29
CA LYS A 2 -10.67 -16.93 -9.71
C LYS A 2 -9.95 -15.72 -10.35
N ASN A 3 -9.07 -15.95 -11.31
CA ASN A 3 -8.40 -14.94 -12.15
C ASN A 3 -7.14 -14.20 -11.63
N LEU A 4 -6.69 -14.38 -10.38
CA LEU A 4 -5.38 -13.82 -9.93
C LEU A 4 -4.19 -14.24 -10.81
N LYS A 5 -4.27 -15.43 -11.41
CA LYS A 5 -3.26 -15.97 -12.34
C LYS A 5 -3.06 -15.11 -13.59
N LEU A 6 -4.05 -14.27 -13.95
CA LEU A 6 -3.95 -13.37 -15.10
C LEU A 6 -3.08 -12.14 -14.79
N CYS A 7 -2.92 -11.78 -13.52
CA CYS A 7 -2.08 -10.67 -13.07
C CYS A 7 -0.59 -11.01 -13.09
N SER A 8 -0.24 -12.30 -13.07
CA SER A 8 1.14 -12.79 -13.14
C SER A 8 1.62 -13.11 -14.56
N LEU A 9 0.78 -12.94 -15.58
CA LEU A 9 1.19 -13.16 -16.97
C LEU A 9 2.29 -12.15 -17.39
N PRO A 10 3.18 -12.54 -18.33
CA PRO A 10 4.12 -11.60 -18.94
C PRO A 10 3.38 -10.53 -19.75
N LEU A 11 3.98 -9.35 -19.87
CA LEU A 11 3.49 -8.31 -20.78
C LEU A 11 3.52 -8.84 -22.24
N PRO A 12 2.53 -8.51 -23.09
CA PRO A 12 1.39 -7.60 -22.88
C PRO A 12 0.12 -8.27 -22.33
N HIS A 13 0.14 -9.57 -22.04
CA HIS A 13 -1.04 -10.35 -21.69
C HIS A 13 -1.48 -10.17 -20.22
N ARG A 14 -0.66 -9.51 -19.40
CA ARG A 14 -0.96 -9.20 -18.02
C ARG A 14 -2.26 -8.41 -17.90
N LYS A 15 -3.16 -8.87 -17.04
CA LYS A 15 -4.42 -8.16 -16.72
C LYS A 15 -4.33 -7.49 -15.35
N SER A 16 -5.16 -6.47 -15.15
CA SER A 16 -5.35 -5.83 -13.85
C SER A 16 -5.90 -6.82 -12.82
N LEU A 17 -5.89 -6.42 -11.55
CA LEU A 17 -6.56 -7.19 -10.51
C LEU A 17 -8.06 -7.31 -10.81
N PRO A 18 -8.71 -8.40 -10.37
CA PRO A 18 -10.16 -8.51 -10.43
C PRO A 18 -10.85 -7.35 -9.69
N PHE A 19 -12.02 -6.95 -10.17
CA PHE A 19 -12.75 -5.78 -9.68
C PHE A 19 -12.93 -5.77 -8.16
N GLU A 20 -13.22 -6.93 -7.56
CA GLU A 20 -13.44 -7.10 -6.13
C GLU A 20 -12.25 -6.68 -5.25
N PHE A 21 -11.01 -6.73 -5.77
CA PHE A 21 -9.81 -6.36 -5.00
C PHE A 21 -9.73 -4.86 -4.71
N TYR A 22 -10.43 -4.03 -5.50
CA TYR A 22 -10.38 -2.58 -5.34
C TYR A 22 -11.38 -2.03 -4.31
N TRP A 23 -12.36 -2.83 -3.87
CA TRP A 23 -13.43 -2.33 -2.99
C TRP A 23 -13.84 -3.27 -1.85
N GLN A 24 -13.44 -4.55 -1.88
CA GLN A 24 -13.78 -5.45 -0.77
C GLN A 24 -12.97 -5.12 0.50
N ASN A 25 -13.66 -4.75 1.57
CA ASN A 25 -13.06 -4.44 2.87
C ASN A 25 -12.23 -5.58 3.46
N SER A 26 -12.61 -6.84 3.21
CA SER A 26 -11.85 -8.01 3.66
C SER A 26 -10.46 -8.09 3.03
N ILE A 27 -10.35 -7.70 1.75
CA ILE A 27 -9.08 -7.64 1.02
C ILE A 27 -8.25 -6.47 1.54
N PHE A 28 -8.84 -5.29 1.69
CA PHE A 28 -8.15 -4.14 2.28
C PHE A 28 -7.59 -4.43 3.69
N THR A 29 -8.36 -5.12 4.54
CA THR A 29 -7.92 -5.52 5.88
C THR A 29 -6.70 -6.43 5.83
N GLN A 30 -6.65 -7.35 4.85
CA GLN A 30 -5.51 -8.23 4.63
C GLN A 30 -4.29 -7.47 4.10
N GLU A 31 -4.48 -6.54 3.17
CA GLU A 31 -3.41 -5.70 2.61
C GLU A 31 -2.79 -4.80 3.67
N LYS A 32 -3.62 -4.16 4.51
CA LYS A 32 -3.15 -3.37 5.67
C LYS A 32 -2.19 -4.17 6.54
N LYS A 33 -2.56 -5.42 6.88
CA LYS A 33 -1.78 -6.28 7.78
C LYS A 33 -0.52 -6.91 7.16
N ARG A 34 -0.46 -7.09 5.84
CA ARG A 34 0.64 -7.85 5.19
C ARG A 34 1.53 -7.02 4.29
N ILE A 35 1.07 -5.85 3.89
CA ILE A 35 1.81 -4.96 2.99
C ILE A 35 2.17 -3.71 3.76
N PHE A 36 1.17 -2.98 4.28
CA PHE A 36 1.43 -1.67 4.87
C PHE A 36 2.12 -1.72 6.25
N THR A 37 1.94 -2.78 7.04
CA THR A 37 2.64 -2.95 8.33
C THR A 37 3.98 -3.66 8.24
N ASP A 38 4.18 -4.51 7.23
CA ASP A 38 5.32 -5.44 7.18
C ASP A 38 6.39 -4.99 6.15
N GLN A 39 6.28 -3.78 5.61
CA GLN A 39 7.19 -3.25 4.59
C GLN A 39 7.67 -1.84 4.93
N TRP A 40 8.85 -1.49 4.41
CA TRP A 40 9.37 -0.13 4.48
C TRP A 40 8.60 0.78 3.52
N LEU A 41 7.98 1.83 4.06
CA LEU A 41 7.23 2.81 3.31
C LEU A 41 7.94 4.16 3.34
N GLY A 42 8.07 4.80 2.18
CA GLY A 42 8.58 6.16 2.09
C GLY A 42 7.55 7.14 2.61
N LEU A 43 7.80 7.72 3.78
CA LEU A 43 6.87 8.63 4.47
C LEU A 43 6.99 10.09 4.00
N GLY A 44 8.16 10.49 3.52
CA GLY A 44 8.42 11.86 3.13
C GLY A 44 9.83 12.02 2.60
N ARG A 45 10.15 13.24 2.19
CA ARG A 45 11.50 13.61 1.80
C ARG A 45 12.26 14.14 3.01
N ALA A 46 13.56 13.84 3.06
CA ALA A 46 14.41 14.26 4.17
C ALA A 46 14.55 15.80 4.30
N ASP A 47 14.32 16.53 3.21
CA ASP A 47 14.36 18.01 3.21
C ASP A 47 13.16 18.66 3.92
N ARG A 48 12.16 17.89 4.36
CA ARG A 48 11.04 18.43 5.16
C ARG A 48 11.35 18.58 6.64
N LEU A 49 12.39 17.90 7.14
CA LEU A 49 12.80 17.88 8.54
C LEU A 49 14.30 18.22 8.61
N MET A 50 14.62 19.48 8.32
CA MET A 50 16.00 19.95 8.24
C MET A 50 16.56 20.34 9.61
N PHE A 51 15.70 20.75 10.53
CA PHE A 51 16.13 21.28 11.83
C PHE A 51 15.77 20.34 12.99
N PRO A 52 16.62 20.25 14.04
CA PRO A 52 16.29 19.49 15.23
C PRO A 52 15.00 19.98 15.88
N GLY A 53 14.09 19.06 16.19
CA GLY A 53 12.79 19.36 16.80
C GLY A 53 11.64 19.50 15.82
N GLU A 54 11.91 19.48 14.51
CA GLU A 54 10.87 19.37 13.51
C GLU A 54 10.27 17.96 13.51
N TYR A 55 8.95 17.88 13.36
CA TYR A 55 8.23 16.64 13.16
C TYR A 55 7.07 16.87 12.19
N GLU A 56 6.72 15.83 11.45
CA GLU A 56 5.55 15.82 10.57
C GLU A 56 4.62 14.71 11.09
N ALA A 57 3.41 15.07 11.48
CA ALA A 57 2.40 14.08 11.86
C ALA A 57 1.86 13.44 10.58
N LEU A 58 1.93 12.11 10.51
CA LEU A 58 1.51 11.37 9.32
C LEU A 58 0.38 10.40 9.67
N GLU A 59 -0.32 9.97 8.64
CA GLU A 59 -1.44 9.04 8.77
C GLU A 59 -1.14 7.86 7.82
N LEU A 60 -1.02 6.66 8.39
CA LEU A 60 -0.90 5.42 7.63
C LEU A 60 -2.05 4.46 7.93
N CYS A 61 -2.94 4.29 6.95
CA CYS A 61 -4.04 3.34 6.95
C CYS A 61 -5.05 3.50 8.12
N GLY A 62 -5.39 4.73 8.49
CA GLY A 62 -6.18 5.12 9.66
C GLY A 62 -5.41 5.16 10.98
N GLN A 63 -4.07 5.21 10.98
CA GLN A 63 -3.25 5.26 12.20
C GLN A 63 -2.30 6.44 12.14
N ALA A 64 -2.32 7.27 13.19
CA ALA A 64 -1.38 8.37 13.33
C ALA A 64 0.03 7.83 13.63
N LEU A 65 1.02 8.44 12.97
CA LEU A 65 2.46 8.22 13.13
C LEU A 65 3.12 9.48 13.70
#